data_AF-A0A934ESY8-F1
#
_entry.id   AF-A0A934ESY8-F1
#
_cell.length_a   1.000
_cell.length_b   1.000
_cell.length_c   1.000
_cell.angle_alpha   90.00
_cell.angle_beta   90.00
_cell.angle_gamma   90.00
#
_symmetry.space_group_name_H-M   'P 1'
#
loop_
_entity.id
_entity.type
_entity.pdbx_description
1 polymer ?
#
loop_
_entity_poly.entity_id
_entity_poly.type
_entity_poly.pdbx_seq_one_letter_code
_entity_poly.pdbx_strand_id
1 'polypeptide(L)' 'MDKLIKKANVLIEALPYIRTFRGKTVVVKYGGHAMTDPSLKERFAQNVVLLKYVGINPVI' A
#
# COMPACT_ATOMS: atom_id res chain seq x y z
N MET A 1 13.41 14.29 -17.39
CA MET A 1 12.50 15.03 -16.47
C MET A 1 11.18 14.29 -16.27
N ASP A 2 10.56 13.84 -17.36
CA ASP A 2 9.16 13.39 -17.40
C ASP A 2 8.84 12.21 -16.47
N LYS A 3 9.75 11.25 -16.30
CA LYS A 3 9.54 10.11 -15.39
C LYS A 3 9.41 10.55 -13.92
N LEU A 4 10.17 11.57 -13.51
CA LEU A 4 10.12 12.11 -12.15
C LEU A 4 8.83 12.89 -11.92
N ILE A 5 8.43 13.69 -12.91
CA ILE A 5 7.16 14.44 -12.89
C ILE A 5 5.97 13.47 -12.79
N LYS A 6 5.95 12.41 -13.61
CA LYS A 6 4.91 11.38 -13.54
C LYS A 6 4.85 10.72 -12.16
N LYS A 7 6.00 10.38 -11.57
CA LYS A 7 6.04 9.77 -10.23
C LYS A 7 5.53 10.74 -9.15
N ALA A 8 5.89 12.01 -9.23
CA ALA A 8 5.39 13.03 -8.31
C ALA A 8 3.86 13.19 -8.42
N ASN A 9 3.32 13.22 -9.64
CA ASN A 9 1.88 13.32 -9.86
C ASN A 9 1.11 12.15 -9.23
N VAL A 10 1.59 10.91 -9.41
CA VAL A 10 0.98 9.73 -8.77
C VAL A 10 0.98 9.84 -7.24
N LEU A 11 2.05 10.35 -6.64
CA LEU A 11 2.11 10.54 -5.18
C LEU A 11 1.14 11.64 -4.73
N ILE A 12 1.05 12.73 -5.47
CA ILE A 12 0.12 13.84 -5.17
C ILE A 12 -1.33 13.35 -5.23
N GLU A 13 -1.69 12.58 -6.27
CA GLU A 13 -3.02 11.98 -6.42
C GLU A 13 -3.35 10.96 -5.31
N ALA A 14 -2.34 10.30 -4.74
CA ALA A 14 -2.52 9.36 -3.63
C ALA A 14 -2.73 10.04 -2.27
N LEU A 15 -2.26 11.29 -2.09
CA LEU A 15 -2.29 11.98 -0.79
C LEU A 15 -3.69 12.12 -0.17
N PRO A 16 -4.76 12.46 -0.91
CA PRO A 16 -6.11 12.53 -0.37
C PRO A 16 -6.55 11.20 0.27
N TYR A 17 -6.25 10.06 -0.38
CA TYR A 17 -6.60 8.74 0.14
C TYR A 17 -5.81 8.40 1.40
N ILE A 18 -4.50 8.68 1.43
CA ILE A 18 -3.67 8.48 2.61
C ILE A 18 -4.22 9.29 3.79
N ARG A 19 -4.61 10.54 3.57
CA ARG A 19 -5.19 11.39 4.63
C ARG A 19 -6.51 10.85 5.17
N THR A 20 -7.38 10.36 4.29
CA THR A 20 -8.68 9.77 4.68
C THR A 20 -8.51 8.56 5.59
N PHE A 21 -7.52 7.70 5.34
CA PHE A 21 -7.31 6.47 6.09
C PHE A 21 -6.25 6.56 7.19
N ARG A 22 -5.57 7.70 7.34
CA ARG A 22 -4.57 7.88 8.39
C ARG A 22 -5.19 7.66 9.78
N GLY A 23 -4.53 6.84 10.58
CA GLY A 23 -4.95 6.43 11.92
C GLY A 23 -6.02 5.33 11.93
N LYS A 24 -6.63 4.99 10.78
CA LYS A 24 -7.68 3.96 10.70
C LYS A 24 -7.07 2.56 10.71
N THR A 25 -7.82 1.62 11.29
CA THR A 25 -7.53 0.19 11.19
C THR A 25 -8.16 -0.38 9.93
N VAL A 26 -7.39 -1.12 9.14
CA VAL A 26 -7.85 -1.77 7.90
C VAL A 26 -7.60 -3.26 8.00
N VAL A 27 -8.65 -4.07 7.93
CA VAL A 27 -8.56 -5.53 7.93
C VAL A 27 -8.39 -6.01 6.49
N VAL A 28 -7.31 -6.74 6.22
CA VAL A 28 -6.90 -7.18 4.88
C VAL A 28 -6.84 -8.70 4.83
N LYS A 29 -7.93 -9.34 4.43
CA LYS A 29 -7.95 -10.80 4.27
C LYS A 29 -6.88 -11.25 3.26
N TYR A 30 -5.83 -11.89 3.77
CA TYR A 30 -4.79 -12.49 2.94
C TYR A 30 -5.02 -14.00 2.79
N GLY A 31 -5.27 -14.45 1.56
CA GLY A 31 -5.72 -15.82 1.28
C GLY A 31 -5.69 -16.20 -0.19
N GLY A 32 -5.61 -17.50 -0.49
CA GLY A 32 -5.79 -18.05 -1.85
C GLY A 32 -4.52 -18.00 -2.71
N HIS A 33 -4.68 -17.81 -4.02
CA HIS A 33 -3.61 -17.87 -5.03
C HIS A 33 -2.46 -16.87 -4.79
N ALA A 34 -2.70 -15.77 -4.07
CA ALA A 34 -1.67 -14.81 -3.70
C ALA A 34 -0.67 -15.34 -2.64
N MET A 35 -0.96 -16.50 -2.02
CA MET A 35 -0.12 -17.15 -1.01
C MET A 35 0.74 -18.29 -1.56
N THR A 36 0.65 -18.62 -2.84
CA THR A 36 1.43 -19.74 -3.42
C THR A 36 2.65 -19.25 -4.18
N ASP A 37 2.58 -18.05 -4.76
CA ASP A 37 3.70 -17.43 -5.48
C ASP A 37 4.59 -16.61 -4.52
N PRO A 38 5.88 -16.95 -4.36
CA PRO A 38 6.81 -16.20 -3.52
C PRO A 38 6.92 -14.70 -3.87
N SER A 39 6.85 -14.35 -5.15
CA SER A 39 6.92 -12.95 -5.60
C SER A 39 5.67 -12.15 -5.21
N LEU A 40 4.50 -12.79 -5.19
CA LEU A 40 3.26 -12.17 -4.72
C LEU A 40 3.26 -12.00 -3.20
N LYS A 41 3.82 -12.97 -2.45
CA LYS A 41 4.02 -12.83 -0.99
C LYS A 41 4.86 -11.61 -0.65
N GLU A 42 6.00 -11.45 -1.31
CA GLU A 42 6.91 -10.35 -1.05
C GLU A 42 6.26 -9.00 -1.37
N ARG A 43 5.61 -8.88 -2.53
CA ARG A 43 4.87 -7.68 -2.91
C ARG A 43 3.73 -7.36 -1.94
N PHE A 44 3.01 -8.38 -1.48
CA PHE A 44 1.97 -8.19 -0.46
C PHE A 44 2.55 -7.63 0.83
N ALA A 45 3.64 -8.22 1.34
CA ALA A 45 4.32 -7.73 2.53
C ALA A 45 4.81 -6.28 2.37
N GLN A 46 5.39 -5.92 1.21
CA GLN A 46 5.80 -4.55 0.91
C GLN A 46 4.62 -3.56 0.96
N ASN A 47 3.45 -3.94 0.43
CA ASN A 47 2.25 -3.10 0.49
C ASN A 47 1.75 -2.92 1.93
N VAL A 48 1.76 -3.98 2.74
CA VAL A 48 1.37 -3.91 4.16
C VAL A 48 2.28 -2.96 4.94
N VAL A 49 3.59 -3.05 4.70
CA VAL A 49 4.58 -2.15 5.31
C VAL A 49 4.34 -0.70 4.85
N LEU A 50 4.07 -0.49 3.56
CA LEU A 50 3.75 0.84 3.04
C LEU A 50 2.53 1.45 3.74
N LEU A 51 1.45 0.68 3.90
CA LEU A 51 0.26 1.12 4.63
C LEU A 51 0.63 1.59 6.04
N LYS A 52 1.46 0.83 6.75
CA LYS A 52 1.95 1.22 8.08
C LYS A 52 2.77 2.50 8.06
N TYR A 53 3.68 2.65 7.10
CA TYR A 53 4.53 3.85 6.97
C TYR A 53 3.74 5.12 6.66
N VAL A 54 2.64 5.02 5.90
CA VAL A 54 1.80 6.19 5.60
C VAL A 54 0.79 6.52 6.71
N GLY A 55 0.78 5.72 7.79
CA GLY A 55 0.00 5.96 9.00
C GLY A 55 -1.32 5.20 9.06
N ILE A 56 -1.53 4.19 8.22
CA ILE A 56 -2.68 3.27 8.28
C ILE A 56 -2.29 2.09 9.18
N ASN A 57 -3.26 1.51 9.91
CA ASN A 57 -3.00 0.36 10.79
C ASN A 57 -3.55 -0.93 10.15
N PRO A 58 -2.78 -1.62 9.29
CA PRO A 58 -3.24 -2.86 8.68
C PRO A 58 -3.29 -4.00 9.71
N VAL A 59 -4.33 -4.83 9.61
CA VAL A 59 -4.47 -6.13 10.29
C VAL A 59 -4.73 -7.15 9.19
N ILE A 60 -3.87 -8.16 9.08
CA ILE A 60 -3.92 -9.18 8.01
C ILE A 60 -4.91 -10.28 8.37
#